data_AF-A0A3M0YUS7-F1
#
_entry.id   AF-A0A3M0YUS7-F1
#
_cell.length_a   1.000
_cell.length_b   1.000
_cell.length_c   1.000
_cell.angle_alpha   90.00
_cell.angle_beta   90.00
_cell.angle_gamma   90.00
#
_symmetry.space_group_name_H-M   'P 1'
#
loop_
_entity.id
_entity.type
_entity.pdbx_description
1 polymer ?
#
loop_
_entity_poly.entity_id
_entity_poly.type
_entity_poly.pdbx_seq_one_letter_code
_entity_poly.pdbx_strand_id
1 'polypeptide(L)'
;MSKLRAILETGVQARASDWHIREGSTIVLRVDAQLVEVADFIPTREFLLAAIDEICSERVKKQFEETGDADFAHREPGVGRFRANLHRQRGLISLTLRHVKEEIPDIDSLGLPEEVLRIAESQRGIILVTGTTGSGKSTTLACMLEHLNNVAAKHIITIEDPIEYNFKDRNCIFEQREVEIDCKSFH
;
A
#
# COMPACT_ATOMS: atom_id res chain seq x y z
N MET A 1 0.43 11.81 20.21
CA MET A 1 0.12 10.77 19.21
C MET A 1 -1.28 11.05 18.70
N SER A 2 -1.49 11.15 17.38
CA SER A 2 -2.82 11.40 16.83
C SER A 2 -3.73 10.19 17.09
N LYS A 3 -5.04 10.43 17.19
CA LYS A 3 -6.00 9.35 17.39
C LYS A 3 -6.10 8.43 16.16
N LEU A 4 -5.90 9.00 14.95
CA LEU A 4 -5.81 8.22 13.72
C LEU A 4 -4.63 7.24 13.76
N ARG A 5 -3.43 7.70 14.13
CA ARG A 5 -2.25 6.84 14.26
C ARG A 5 -2.51 5.66 15.19
N ALA A 6 -3.13 5.88 16.36
CA ALA A 6 -3.44 4.80 17.30
C ALA A 6 -4.41 3.75 16.71
N ILE A 7 -5.37 4.19 15.89
CA ILE A 7 -6.31 3.29 15.16
C ILE A 7 -5.55 2.44 14.13
N LEU A 8 -4.64 3.06 13.37
CA LEU A 8 -3.81 2.36 12.39
C LEU A 8 -2.90 1.34 13.09
N GLU A 9 -2.21 1.76 14.14
CA GLU A 9 -1.31 0.89 14.92
C GLU A 9 -2.04 -0.31 15.53
N THR A 10 -3.22 -0.09 16.12
CA THR A 10 -4.05 -1.16 16.69
C THR A 10 -4.44 -2.19 15.63
N GLY A 11 -4.86 -1.73 14.44
CA GLY A 11 -5.23 -2.66 13.37
C GLY A 11 -4.03 -3.44 12.83
N VAL A 12 -2.84 -2.84 12.73
CA VAL A 12 -1.62 -3.52 12.27
C VAL A 12 -1.23 -4.60 13.28
N GLN A 13 -1.27 -4.30 14.58
CA GLN A 13 -1.05 -5.27 15.65
C GLN A 13 -2.06 -6.43 15.61
N ALA A 14 -3.31 -6.14 15.25
CA ALA A 14 -4.38 -7.12 15.04
C ALA A 14 -4.31 -7.83 13.67
N ARG A 15 -3.28 -7.56 12.84
CA ARG A 15 -3.11 -8.10 11.48
C ARG A 15 -4.28 -7.80 10.53
N ALA A 16 -4.89 -6.63 10.68
CA ALA A 16 -5.93 -6.17 9.78
C ALA A 16 -5.39 -5.92 8.38
N SER A 17 -6.15 -6.31 7.35
CA SER A 17 -5.88 -5.99 5.95
C SER A 17 -6.47 -4.64 5.55
N ASP A 18 -7.63 -4.27 6.10
CA ASP A 18 -8.35 -3.05 5.74
C ASP A 18 -8.97 -2.36 6.98
N TRP A 19 -9.07 -1.03 6.92
CA TRP A 19 -9.72 -0.16 7.89
C TRP A 19 -10.83 0.58 7.17
N HIS A 20 -12.04 0.54 7.71
CA HIS A 20 -13.18 1.31 7.23
C HIS A 20 -13.58 2.30 8.32
N ILE A 21 -13.23 3.57 8.13
CA ILE A 21 -13.45 4.67 9.06
C ILE A 21 -14.51 5.58 8.46
N ARG A 22 -15.70 5.62 9.05
CA ARG A 22 -16.87 6.32 8.50
C ARG A 22 -17.46 7.29 9.51
N GLU A 23 -17.86 8.46 9.04
CA GLU A 23 -18.51 9.47 9.86
C GLU A 23 -19.79 8.90 10.51
N GLY A 24 -19.90 8.97 11.82
CA GLY A 24 -21.08 8.57 12.58
C GLY A 24 -21.32 7.06 12.67
N SER A 25 -20.33 6.21 12.38
CA SER A 25 -20.45 4.74 12.53
C SER A 25 -19.22 4.15 13.24
N THR A 26 -19.33 2.95 13.81
CA THR A 26 -18.16 2.24 14.36
C THR A 26 -17.10 2.01 13.27
N ILE A 27 -15.84 2.03 13.69
CA ILE A 27 -14.73 1.65 12.80
C ILE A 27 -14.80 0.15 12.59
N VAL A 28 -14.64 -0.28 11.34
CA VAL A 28 -14.61 -1.71 10.99
C VAL A 28 -13.24 -2.06 10.44
N LEU A 29 -12.61 -3.07 11.03
CA LEU A 29 -11.38 -3.67 10.52
C LEU A 29 -11.70 -4.95 9.76
N ARG A 30 -10.94 -5.24 8.70
CA ARG A 30 -10.94 -6.58 8.10
C ARG A 30 -9.76 -7.37 8.66
N VAL A 31 -10.02 -8.43 9.41
CA VAL A 31 -9.01 -9.34 9.98
C VAL A 31 -9.35 -10.75 9.52
N ASP A 32 -8.39 -11.47 8.92
CA ASP A 32 -8.59 -12.84 8.40
C ASP A 32 -9.88 -12.99 7.56
N ALA A 33 -10.10 -12.02 6.66
CA ALA A 33 -11.27 -11.87 5.79
C ALA A 33 -12.61 -11.56 6.51
N GLN A 34 -12.65 -11.50 7.83
CA GLN A 34 -13.83 -11.15 8.62
C GLN A 34 -13.87 -9.66 8.97
N LEU A 35 -15.07 -9.08 9.05
CA LEU A 35 -15.29 -7.70 9.48
C LEU A 35 -15.47 -7.66 11.00
N VAL A 36 -14.61 -6.90 11.68
CA VAL A 36 -14.59 -6.75 13.14
C VAL A 36 -14.81 -5.30 13.49
N GLU A 37 -15.84 -5.01 14.29
CA GLU A 37 -16.12 -3.65 14.75
C GLU A 37 -15.23 -3.27 15.94
N VAL A 38 -14.73 -2.05 15.94
CA VAL A 38 -14.05 -1.41 17.06
C VAL A 38 -15.09 -0.53 17.77
N ALA A 39 -15.73 -1.08 18.80
CA ALA A 39 -16.94 -0.52 19.42
C ALA A 39 -16.71 0.80 20.19
N ASP A 40 -15.48 1.09 20.60
CA ASP A 40 -15.20 2.17 21.57
C ASP A 40 -15.00 3.55 20.94
N PHE A 41 -15.22 3.70 19.63
CA PHE A 41 -15.10 4.98 18.96
C PHE A 41 -16.00 5.12 17.73
N ILE A 42 -16.74 6.23 17.70
CA ILE A 42 -17.51 6.68 16.55
C ILE A 42 -16.83 7.93 15.98
N PRO A 43 -16.23 7.88 14.78
CA PRO A 43 -15.60 9.03 14.13
C PRO A 43 -16.61 10.15 13.89
N THR A 44 -16.33 11.35 14.40
CA THR A 44 -17.09 12.54 14.05
C THR A 44 -16.57 13.17 12.77
N ARG A 45 -17.31 14.14 12.23
CA ARG A 45 -16.85 14.92 11.08
C ARG A 45 -15.55 15.65 11.38
N GLU A 46 -15.44 16.26 12.55
CA GLU A 46 -14.27 17.00 12.99
C GLU A 46 -13.04 16.09 13.07
N PHE A 47 -13.20 14.86 13.59
CA PHE A 47 -12.13 13.88 13.60
C PHE A 47 -11.67 13.51 12.18
N LEU A 48 -12.61 13.27 11.26
CA LEU A 48 -12.28 12.90 9.89
C LEU A 48 -11.62 14.04 9.13
N LEU A 49 -12.05 15.29 9.33
CA LEU A 49 -11.38 16.46 8.76
C LEU A 49 -9.96 16.60 9.29
N ALA A 50 -9.75 16.43 10.59
CA ALA A 50 -8.40 16.43 11.17
C ALA A 50 -7.53 15.29 10.62
N ALA A 51 -8.09 14.10 10.43
CA ALA A 51 -7.41 12.97 9.80
C ALA A 51 -7.02 13.28 8.35
N ILE A 52 -7.91 13.88 7.57
CA ILE A 52 -7.63 14.32 6.18
C ILE A 52 -6.49 15.33 6.16
N ASP A 53 -6.50 16.31 7.07
CA ASP A 53 -5.43 17.30 7.16
C ASP A 53 -4.08 16.69 7.54
N GLU A 54 -4.09 15.60 8.32
CA GLU A 54 -2.90 14.86 8.73
C GLU A 54 -2.30 14.01 7.59
N ILE A 55 -3.14 13.36 6.77
CA ILE A 55 -2.68 12.32 5.83
C ILE A 55 -2.74 12.70 4.35
N CYS A 56 -3.51 13.73 3.96
CA CYS A 56 -3.72 14.11 2.57
C CYS A 56 -2.86 15.32 2.17
N SER A 57 -2.30 15.28 0.96
CA SER A 57 -1.70 16.46 0.33
C SER A 57 -2.79 17.43 -0.18
N GLU A 58 -2.43 18.69 -0.42
CA GLU A 58 -3.36 19.69 -0.97
C GLU A 58 -3.97 19.26 -2.32
N ARG A 59 -3.25 18.50 -3.14
CA ARG A 59 -3.79 17.94 -4.39
C ARG A 59 -4.90 16.94 -4.11
N VAL A 60 -4.69 16.02 -3.16
CA VAL A 60 -5.68 15.01 -2.76
C VAL A 60 -6.91 15.67 -2.14
N LYS A 61 -6.72 16.67 -1.27
CA LYS A 61 -7.82 17.45 -0.68
C LYS A 61 -8.66 18.12 -1.77
N LYS A 62 -8.01 18.82 -2.70
CA LYS A 62 -8.68 19.48 -3.83
C LYS A 62 -9.43 18.48 -4.71
N GLN A 63 -8.81 17.35 -5.04
CA GLN A 63 -9.47 16.29 -5.81
C GLN A 63 -10.73 15.80 -5.09
N PHE A 64 -10.64 15.48 -3.80
CA PHE A 64 -11.78 15.06 -2.98
C PHE A 64 -12.88 16.14 -2.88
N GLU A 65 -12.52 17.42 -2.79
CA GLU A 65 -13.48 18.52 -2.78
C GLU A 65 -14.23 18.64 -4.12
N GLU A 66 -13.53 18.47 -5.24
CA GLU A 66 -14.09 18.61 -6.59
C GLU A 66 -14.93 17.40 -7.01
N THR A 67 -14.48 16.18 -6.71
CA THR A 67 -15.10 14.93 -7.21
C THR A 67 -15.87 14.16 -6.15
N GLY A 68 -15.57 14.39 -4.87
CA GLY A 68 -16.04 13.55 -3.76
C GLY A 68 -15.29 12.23 -3.60
N ASP A 69 -14.20 11.99 -4.32
CA ASP A 69 -13.41 10.75 -4.30
C ASP A 69 -11.92 10.99 -4.61
N ALA A 70 -11.02 10.44 -3.80
CA ALA A 70 -9.59 10.48 -4.03
C ALA A 70 -8.87 9.21 -3.51
N ASP A 71 -8.06 8.61 -4.37
CA ASP A 71 -7.09 7.57 -4.01
C ASP A 71 -5.72 8.19 -3.76
N PHE A 72 -5.01 7.71 -2.73
CA PHE A 72 -3.65 8.10 -2.42
C PHE A 72 -2.95 7.05 -1.56
N ALA A 73 -1.64 7.16 -1.43
CA ALA A 73 -0.86 6.39 -0.48
C ALA A 73 -0.49 7.23 0.74
N HIS A 74 -0.44 6.58 1.89
CA HIS A 74 -0.07 7.19 3.15
C HIS A 74 0.94 6.31 3.88
N ARG A 75 2.05 6.90 4.32
CA ARG A 75 3.07 6.23 5.14
C ARG A 75 3.01 6.79 6.56
N GLU A 76 2.73 5.93 7.53
CA GLU A 76 2.77 6.28 8.96
C GLU A 76 4.07 5.72 9.57
N PRO A 77 5.04 6.58 9.94
CA PRO A 77 6.34 6.14 10.45
C PRO A 77 6.23 5.23 11.69
N GLY A 78 6.77 4.02 11.55
CA GLY A 78 6.80 2.99 12.59
C GLY A 78 5.51 2.17 12.71
N VAL A 79 4.48 2.46 11.90
CA VAL A 79 3.22 1.70 11.87
C VAL A 79 3.09 0.90 10.58
N GLY A 80 3.35 1.53 9.43
CA GLY A 80 3.30 0.86 8.14
C GLY A 80 2.88 1.79 7.01
N ARG A 81 2.60 1.21 5.85
CA ARG A 81 2.16 1.94 4.66
C ARG A 81 0.77 1.49 4.24
N PHE A 82 -0.03 2.45 3.77
CA PHE A 82 -1.43 2.26 3.51
C PHE A 82 -1.79 2.81 2.13
N ARG A 83 -2.58 2.06 1.38
CA ARG A 83 -3.35 2.61 0.26
C ARG A 83 -4.68 3.11 0.81
N ALA A 84 -4.95 4.39 0.65
CA ALA A 84 -6.15 5.03 1.15
C ALA A 84 -7.08 5.44 0.00
N ASN A 85 -8.37 5.30 0.25
CA ASN A 85 -9.43 5.90 -0.55
C ASN A 85 -10.29 6.77 0.36
N LEU A 86 -10.39 8.05 0.03
CA LEU A 86 -11.22 9.05 0.69
C LEU A 86 -12.41 9.37 -0.20
N HIS A 87 -13.63 9.10 0.26
CA HIS A 87 -14.84 9.26 -0.55
C HIS A 87 -16.03 9.78 0.25
N ARG A 88 -17.05 10.27 -0.48
CA ARG A 88 -18.34 10.64 0.09
C ARG A 88 -19.34 9.49 -0.01
N GLN A 89 -20.01 9.19 1.10
CA GLN A 89 -21.12 8.24 1.13
C GLN A 89 -22.34 8.92 1.74
N ARG A 90 -23.41 9.09 0.95
CA ARG A 90 -24.67 9.74 1.39
C ARG A 90 -24.44 11.14 2.03
N GLY A 91 -23.46 11.88 1.52
CA GLY A 91 -23.07 13.21 2.03
C GLY A 91 -22.09 13.20 3.21
N LEU A 92 -21.79 12.03 3.77
CA LEU A 92 -20.84 11.83 4.87
C LEU A 92 -19.45 11.47 4.36
N ILE A 93 -18.42 11.73 5.18
CA ILE A 93 -17.03 11.40 4.86
C ILE A 93 -16.74 9.94 5.21
N SER A 94 -16.01 9.25 4.34
CA SER A 94 -15.54 7.88 4.57
C SER A 94 -14.10 7.73 4.10
N LEU A 95 -13.29 7.08 4.91
CA LEU A 95 -11.88 6.78 4.65
C LEU A 95 -11.69 5.26 4.76
N THR A 96 -11.27 4.64 3.66
CA THR A 96 -10.85 3.24 3.65
C THR A 96 -9.35 3.17 3.48
N LEU A 97 -8.65 2.46 4.38
CA LEU A 97 -7.22 2.21 4.25
C LEU A 97 -6.97 0.71 4.10
N ARG A 98 -6.02 0.33 3.26
CA ARG A 98 -5.50 -1.03 3.13
C ARG A 98 -4.04 -1.05 3.51
N HIS A 99 -3.66 -1.92 4.43
CA HIS A 99 -2.26 -2.09 4.80
C HIS A 99 -1.49 -2.76 3.65
N VAL A 100 -0.40 -2.13 3.24
CA VAL A 100 0.52 -2.62 2.22
C VAL A 100 1.49 -3.57 2.91
N LYS A 101 1.64 -4.78 2.36
CA LYS A 101 2.55 -5.79 2.93
C LYS A 101 3.99 -5.35 2.74
N GLU A 102 4.76 -5.28 3.82
CA GLU A 102 6.17 -4.91 3.73
C GLU A 102 7.08 -6.07 3.33
N GLU A 103 6.66 -7.31 3.59
CA GLU A 103 7.48 -8.50 3.36
C GLU A 103 7.16 -9.18 2.03
N ILE A 104 8.19 -9.38 1.24
CA ILE A 104 8.17 -10.18 0.02
C ILE A 104 8.10 -11.65 0.45
N PRO A 105 7.13 -12.45 -0.06
CA PRO A 105 7.08 -13.87 0.25
C PRO A 105 8.37 -14.57 -0.15
N ASP A 106 8.70 -15.63 0.58
CA ASP A 106 9.81 -16.50 0.21
C ASP A 106 9.55 -17.13 -1.17
N ILE A 107 10.56 -17.14 -2.04
CA ILE A 107 10.47 -17.65 -3.41
C ILE A 107 10.00 -19.10 -3.40
N ASP A 108 10.54 -19.91 -2.48
CA ASP A 108 10.21 -21.33 -2.35
C ASP A 108 8.74 -21.53 -1.95
N SER A 109 8.17 -20.59 -1.21
CA SER A 109 6.77 -20.65 -0.76
C SER A 109 5.75 -20.41 -1.87
N LEU A 110 6.17 -19.81 -3.00
CA LEU A 110 5.30 -19.50 -4.14
C LEU A 110 5.23 -20.64 -5.16
N GLY A 111 6.14 -21.61 -5.09
CA GLY A 111 6.22 -22.70 -6.08
C GLY A 111 6.53 -22.23 -7.49
N LEU A 112 7.26 -21.10 -7.63
CA LEU A 112 7.68 -20.59 -8.94
C LEU A 112 8.75 -21.53 -9.54
N PRO A 113 8.64 -21.91 -10.82
CA PRO A 113 9.69 -22.67 -11.49
C PRO A 113 11.03 -21.90 -11.51
N GLU A 114 12.16 -22.61 -11.36
CA GLU A 114 13.50 -22.00 -11.39
C GLU A 114 13.78 -21.22 -12.69
N GLU A 115 13.13 -21.59 -13.80
CA GLU A 115 13.16 -20.86 -15.06
C GLU A 115 12.76 -19.39 -14.89
N VAL A 116 11.80 -19.09 -14.02
CA VAL A 116 11.35 -17.70 -13.76
C VAL A 116 12.48 -16.86 -13.15
N LEU A 117 13.25 -17.45 -12.23
CA LEU A 117 14.40 -16.77 -11.61
C LEU A 117 15.54 -16.57 -12.62
N ARG A 118 15.81 -17.59 -13.45
CA ARG A 118 16.81 -17.49 -14.52
C ARG A 118 16.46 -16.42 -15.55
N ILE A 119 15.17 -16.22 -15.84
CA ILE A 119 14.72 -15.12 -16.70
C ILE A 119 15.08 -13.76 -16.07
N ALA A 120 14.91 -13.59 -14.75
CA ALA A 120 15.27 -12.36 -14.04
C ALA A 120 16.76 -12.00 -14.15
N GLU A 121 17.63 -13.02 -14.23
CA GLU A 121 19.09 -12.84 -14.33
C GLU A 121 19.56 -12.34 -15.71
N SER A 122 18.67 -12.29 -16.71
CA SER A 122 18.98 -11.81 -18.06
C SER A 122 19.71 -10.46 -18.02
N GLN A 123 20.78 -10.32 -18.81
CA GLN A 123 21.60 -9.10 -18.81
C GLN A 123 20.87 -7.88 -19.40
N ARG A 124 19.96 -8.11 -20.35
CA ARG A 124 19.19 -7.08 -21.06
C ARG A 124 17.98 -7.70 -21.74
N GLY A 125 16.91 -6.92 -21.88
CA GLY A 125 15.67 -7.35 -22.51
C GLY A 125 14.45 -6.71 -21.87
N ILE A 126 13.27 -7.16 -22.27
CA ILE A 126 11.99 -6.79 -21.67
C ILE A 126 11.35 -8.07 -21.16
N ILE A 127 10.94 -8.06 -19.89
CA ILE A 127 10.19 -9.15 -19.27
C ILE A 127 8.79 -8.61 -18.99
N LEU A 128 7.76 -9.34 -19.44
CA LEU A 128 6.36 -8.99 -19.23
C LEU A 128 5.71 -10.04 -18.35
N VAL A 129 5.29 -9.64 -17.14
CA VAL A 129 4.50 -10.48 -16.23
C VAL A 129 3.04 -10.09 -16.38
N THR A 130 2.21 -11.01 -16.87
CA THR A 130 0.81 -10.73 -17.26
C THR A 130 -0.17 -11.62 -16.51
N GLY A 131 -1.45 -11.24 -16.49
CA GLY A 131 -2.49 -11.93 -15.72
C GLY A 131 -3.56 -10.98 -15.20
N THR A 132 -4.70 -11.53 -14.75
CA THR A 132 -5.82 -10.76 -14.20
C THR A 132 -5.48 -10.12 -12.85
N THR A 133 -6.30 -9.18 -12.38
CA THR A 133 -6.17 -8.61 -11.03
C THR A 133 -6.19 -9.73 -9.97
N GLY A 134 -5.29 -9.67 -8.99
CA GLY A 134 -5.18 -10.67 -7.93
C GLY A 134 -4.45 -11.97 -8.32
N SER A 135 -3.94 -12.11 -9.56
CA SER A 135 -3.26 -13.33 -10.01
C SER A 135 -1.81 -13.49 -9.52
N GLY A 136 -1.32 -12.64 -8.60
CA GLY A 136 0.04 -12.72 -8.07
C GLY A 136 1.15 -12.09 -8.93
N LYS A 137 0.81 -11.21 -9.89
CA LYS A 137 1.81 -10.54 -10.76
C LYS A 137 2.86 -9.74 -9.97
N SER A 138 2.40 -8.81 -9.14
CA SER A 138 3.27 -7.94 -8.34
C SER A 138 4.11 -8.77 -7.38
N THR A 139 3.53 -9.82 -6.78
CA THR A 139 4.25 -10.79 -5.95
C THR A 139 5.34 -11.52 -6.73
N THR A 140 5.04 -12.00 -7.94
CA THR A 140 6.02 -12.69 -8.79
C THR A 140 7.18 -11.77 -9.17
N LEU A 141 6.88 -10.53 -9.60
CA LEU A 141 7.90 -9.52 -9.89
C LEU A 141 8.74 -9.19 -8.65
N ALA A 142 8.11 -9.04 -7.49
CA ALA A 142 8.82 -8.76 -6.26
C ALA A 142 9.81 -9.87 -5.90
N CYS A 143 9.41 -11.13 -6.06
CA CYS A 143 10.29 -12.28 -5.86
C CYS A 143 11.43 -12.34 -6.88
N MET A 144 11.20 -11.99 -8.15
CA MET A 144 12.27 -11.89 -9.15
C MET A 144 13.30 -10.80 -8.79
N LEU A 145 12.83 -9.65 -8.31
CA LEU A 145 13.70 -8.55 -7.88
C LEU A 145 14.45 -8.90 -6.59
N GLU A 146 13.81 -9.57 -5.64
CA GLU A 146 14.46 -10.03 -4.41
C GLU A 146 15.51 -11.13 -4.69
N HIS A 147 15.26 -12.02 -5.66
CA HIS A 147 16.27 -12.95 -6.16
C HIS A 147 17.51 -12.21 -6.65
N LEU A 148 17.33 -11.21 -7.52
CA LEU A 148 18.44 -10.37 -7.99
C LEU A 148 19.15 -9.65 -6.85
N ASN A 149 18.41 -9.15 -5.85
CA ASN A 149 18.97 -8.53 -4.66
C ASN A 149 19.90 -9.47 -3.87
N ASN A 150 19.68 -10.79 -3.96
CA ASN A 150 20.48 -11.81 -3.30
C ASN A 150 21.67 -12.30 -4.14
N VAL A 151 21.58 -12.30 -5.47
CA VAL A 151 22.61 -12.96 -6.32
C VAL A 151 23.39 -12.01 -7.23
N ALA A 152 22.95 -10.77 -7.40
CA ALA A 152 23.53 -9.83 -8.35
C ALA A 152 23.94 -8.51 -7.68
N ALA A 153 24.86 -7.78 -8.34
CA ALA A 153 25.25 -6.42 -7.96
C ALA A 153 24.74 -5.43 -9.01
N LYS A 154 23.48 -5.01 -8.86
CA LYS A 154 22.79 -4.12 -9.82
C LYS A 154 22.22 -2.89 -9.11
N HIS A 155 22.01 -1.82 -9.89
CA HIS A 155 21.17 -0.70 -9.50
C HIS A 155 19.77 -0.94 -10.08
N ILE A 156 18.77 -1.01 -9.21
CA ILE A 156 17.39 -1.33 -9.57
C ILE A 156 16.53 -0.11 -9.24
N ILE A 157 15.84 0.41 -10.25
CA ILE A 157 14.90 1.52 -10.11
C ILE A 157 13.49 0.99 -10.38
N THR A 158 12.56 1.23 -9.47
CA THR A 158 11.14 0.95 -9.69
C THR A 158 10.34 2.25 -9.77
N ILE A 159 9.30 2.26 -10.60
CA ILE A 159 8.30 3.32 -10.63
C ILE A 159 6.94 2.62 -10.47
N GLU A 160 6.22 2.94 -9.40
CA GLU A 160 5.03 2.20 -8.95
C GLU A 160 3.89 3.16 -8.54
N ASP A 161 2.65 2.72 -8.65
CA ASP A 161 1.45 3.50 -8.28
C ASP A 161 0.39 2.63 -7.58
N PRO A 162 0.44 2.52 -6.25
CA PRO A 162 1.55 2.89 -5.36
C PRO A 162 2.57 1.74 -5.24
N ILE A 163 3.72 1.96 -4.61
CA ILE A 163 4.71 0.93 -4.28
C ILE A 163 4.02 -0.22 -3.53
N GLU A 164 4.23 -1.48 -3.94
CA GLU A 164 3.56 -2.63 -3.31
C GLU A 164 4.41 -3.37 -2.28
N TYR A 165 5.71 -3.47 -2.50
CA TYR A 165 6.67 -4.15 -1.62
C TYR A 165 7.86 -3.25 -1.36
N ASN A 166 8.43 -3.32 -0.17
CA ASN A 166 9.66 -2.60 0.15
C ASN A 166 10.86 -3.52 -0.03
N PHE A 167 11.85 -3.08 -0.80
CA PHE A 167 13.14 -3.77 -0.90
C PHE A 167 14.13 -3.16 0.09
N LYS A 168 14.86 -4.02 0.78
CA LYS A 168 16.01 -3.62 1.59
C LYS A 168 17.27 -3.93 0.81
N ASP A 169 18.15 -2.94 0.67
CA ASP A 169 19.42 -3.11 -0.02
C ASP A 169 20.22 -4.28 0.58
N ARG A 170 20.71 -5.16 -0.30
CA ARG A 170 21.66 -6.23 0.02
C ARG A 170 22.83 -6.18 -0.96
N ASN A 171 22.78 -7.00 -2.02
CA ASN A 171 23.80 -6.95 -3.07
C ASN A 171 23.42 -5.94 -4.17
N CYS A 172 22.12 -5.64 -4.32
CA CYS A 172 21.64 -4.57 -5.18
C CYS A 172 21.35 -3.28 -4.39
N ILE A 173 21.34 -2.16 -5.11
CA ILE A 173 20.87 -0.85 -4.61
C ILE A 173 19.48 -0.60 -5.20
N PHE A 174 18.48 -0.34 -4.37
CA PHE A 174 17.11 -0.04 -4.78
C PHE A 174 16.77 1.45 -4.66
N GLU A 175 16.19 1.99 -5.73
CA GLU A 175 15.51 3.30 -5.73
C GLU A 175 14.06 3.08 -6.16
N GLN A 176 13.15 3.02 -5.18
CA GLN A 176 11.72 2.89 -5.43
C GLN A 176 11.09 4.28 -5.49
N ARG A 177 10.37 4.55 -6.57
CA ARG A 177 9.68 5.83 -6.79
C ARG A 177 8.19 5.61 -6.91
N GLU A 178 7.45 6.25 -6.04
CA GLU A 178 6.00 6.27 -6.08
C GLU A 178 5.48 7.42 -6.94
N VAL A 179 4.57 7.11 -7.85
CA VAL A 179 3.82 8.13 -8.57
C VAL A 179 3.00 8.95 -7.57
N GLU A 180 2.94 10.26 -7.80
CA GLU A 180 2.34 11.28 -6.94
C GLU A 180 3.09 11.63 -5.64
N ILE A 181 4.04 10.80 -5.18
CA ILE A 181 4.88 11.12 -4.02
C ILE A 181 6.32 11.47 -4.45
N ASP A 182 6.99 10.59 -5.19
CA ASP A 182 8.41 10.73 -5.60
C ASP A 182 8.57 11.15 -7.08
N CYS A 183 7.53 10.97 -7.88
CA CYS A 183 7.46 11.44 -9.26
C CYS A 183 6.06 11.93 -9.62
N LYS A 184 5.95 12.82 -10.62
CA LYS A 184 4.65 13.37 -11.04
C LYS A 184 3.81 12.38 -11.85
N SER A 185 4.45 11.51 -12.63
CA SER A 185 3.79 10.57 -13.51
C SER A 185 4.76 9.48 -13.97
N PHE A 186 4.25 8.44 -14.63
CA PHE A 186 5.07 7.44 -15.33
C PHE A 186 5.78 7.99 -16.59
N HIS A 187 5.33 9.13 -17.10
CA HIS A 187 5.86 9.82 -18.27
C HIS A 187 6.84 10.94 -17.90
#